data_AF-A0A3N5N2L4-F1
#
_entry.id   AF-A0A3N5N2L4-F1
#
_cell.length_a   1.000
_cell.length_b   1.000
_cell.length_c   1.000
_cell.angle_alpha   90.00
_cell.angle_beta   90.00
_cell.angle_gamma   90.00
#
_symmetry.space_group_name_H-M   'P 1'
#
loop_
_entity.id
_entity.type
_entity.pdbx_description
1 polymer ?
#
loop_
_entity_poly.entity_id
_entity_poly.type
_entity_poly.pdbx_seq_one_letter_code
_entity_poly.pdbx_strand_id
1 'polypeptide(L)'
;MKFRFPIVIIDEDFRSENTSGLGIRALAQAIEAEGFEVLGVTSYGDLAQFAQQQSRASAFILSIDDEELSSIAAEEEMQALKSLRAFIKEIRFRNAEIPIYLYGETRTSRHIPNDILRELHGFIHMFEDTPEFVARHIIRECKSYLGSLAPPFFRALVDYAQDGSYSWHCPGHSGGVAFLKSPVGQMFHQFFGENMLRADVCNAVEELGQLLDHSGPVAASERNAARIFNADHCFFVTNGTSTSNKMVWHSTVAPGDIVVVDRNCHKSILHAITMTGAIPVFLTPTRNHLGIIGPISLDEFRPESIQRKIEANPFAREAKHKRPRILTITQSTYDGVAYNVEMIKETLGNAVENLHFDEAWLPHAAFHDYYVNMHAIGPNRPRRKEGLIFATHSTHKLLAGISQASQILVQESDKDKLDRHLFNEAYMMHTSTSPQYAIIASCDVAAAMMEPPGGTALVQESIMEALDFRRAMRKIDSEWGKDWWFKVWGPERLAPEGIGSREDWILRSNEKWHGFGNLVTGFNMLDPIKATVITPGLDVSGRFAKTGIPASILTRYLAEHGVIVEKTGLYSFFIMFTIGITKGRWNTLVAALQQFKDDYDKNQPMWRILPEFCQHFPRYER
;
A
#
# COMPACT_ATOMS: atom_id res chain seq x y z
N MET A 1 -9.84 10.22 -24.62
CA MET A 1 -10.15 8.98 -23.87
C MET A 1 -11.33 9.27 -22.94
N LYS A 2 -12.34 8.38 -22.80
CA LYS A 2 -13.48 8.63 -21.89
C LYS A 2 -13.28 7.85 -20.58
N PHE A 3 -12.91 8.56 -19.51
CA PHE A 3 -12.98 8.01 -18.16
C PHE A 3 -14.45 7.91 -17.72
N ARG A 4 -14.82 6.82 -17.05
CA ARG A 4 -16.20 6.57 -16.62
C ARG A 4 -16.29 6.70 -15.10
N PHE A 5 -16.83 7.83 -14.65
CA PHE A 5 -17.14 8.12 -13.25
C PHE A 5 -18.59 8.57 -13.17
N PRO A 6 -19.55 7.68 -12.84
CA PRO A 6 -20.95 8.06 -12.70
C PRO A 6 -21.22 9.06 -11.58
N ILE A 7 -22.32 9.80 -11.72
CA ILE A 7 -22.94 10.56 -10.64
C ILE A 7 -23.90 9.61 -9.91
N VAL A 8 -23.73 9.48 -8.59
CA VAL A 8 -24.56 8.60 -7.76
C VAL A 8 -25.70 9.41 -7.17
N ILE A 9 -26.94 8.98 -7.41
CA ILE A 9 -28.15 9.59 -6.87
C ILE A 9 -28.75 8.63 -5.84
N ILE A 10 -28.85 9.08 -4.59
CA ILE A 10 -29.46 8.35 -3.48
C ILE A 10 -30.79 9.02 -3.16
N ASP A 11 -31.89 8.36 -3.55
CA ASP A 11 -33.24 8.90 -3.41
C ASP A 11 -34.23 7.74 -3.27
N GLU A 12 -35.00 7.71 -2.18
CA GLU A 12 -35.94 6.60 -1.87
C GLU A 12 -37.01 6.45 -2.95
N ASP A 13 -37.40 7.57 -3.56
CA ASP A 13 -38.40 7.69 -4.59
C ASP A 13 -37.84 7.60 -6.01
N PHE A 14 -36.55 7.30 -6.19
CA PHE A 14 -35.92 7.23 -7.51
C PHE A 14 -36.66 6.30 -8.48
N ARG A 15 -37.39 5.30 -7.95
CA ARG A 15 -38.22 4.35 -8.73
C ARG A 15 -39.74 4.55 -8.57
N SER A 16 -40.18 5.52 -7.78
CA SER A 16 -41.58 5.84 -7.51
C SER A 16 -42.18 6.72 -8.61
N GLU A 17 -43.48 6.57 -8.91
CA GLU A 17 -44.21 7.44 -9.87
C GLU A 17 -44.75 8.73 -9.23
N ASN A 18 -44.32 9.06 -8.01
CA ASN A 18 -44.70 10.30 -7.34
C ASN A 18 -43.92 11.51 -7.88
N THR A 19 -44.30 12.71 -7.43
CA THR A 19 -43.70 13.96 -7.89
C THR A 19 -42.19 13.96 -7.68
N SER A 20 -41.73 13.65 -6.45
CA SER A 20 -40.32 13.50 -6.05
C SER A 20 -39.53 12.62 -7.02
N GLY A 21 -39.99 11.38 -7.22
CA GLY A 21 -39.38 10.41 -8.13
C GLY A 21 -39.33 10.85 -9.60
N LEU A 22 -40.35 11.58 -10.07
CA LEU A 22 -40.36 12.13 -11.43
C LEU A 22 -39.33 13.24 -11.61
N GLY A 23 -39.18 14.15 -10.65
CA GLY A 23 -38.22 15.25 -10.76
C GLY A 23 -36.77 14.80 -10.67
N ILE A 24 -36.44 13.87 -9.76
CA ILE A 24 -35.06 13.35 -9.67
C ILE A 24 -34.67 12.55 -10.91
N ARG A 25 -35.61 11.81 -11.52
CA ARG A 25 -35.37 11.13 -12.81
C ARG A 25 -35.25 12.09 -13.98
N ALA A 26 -35.97 13.22 -13.98
CA ALA A 26 -35.78 14.27 -14.98
C ALA A 26 -34.36 14.87 -14.88
N LEU A 27 -33.85 15.10 -13.67
CA LEU A 27 -32.45 15.51 -13.45
C LEU A 27 -31.47 14.44 -13.93
N ALA A 28 -31.71 13.16 -13.61
CA ALA A 28 -30.87 12.05 -14.09
C ALA A 28 -30.79 12.01 -15.63
N GLN A 29 -31.93 12.14 -16.32
CA GLN A 29 -31.99 12.19 -17.78
C GLN A 29 -31.26 13.41 -18.36
N ALA A 30 -31.38 14.57 -17.71
CA ALA A 30 -30.66 15.78 -18.13
C ALA A 30 -29.14 15.61 -18.00
N ILE A 31 -28.66 14.93 -16.95
CA ILE A 31 -27.25 14.59 -16.77
C ILE A 31 -26.77 13.61 -17.86
N GLU A 32 -27.56 12.57 -18.16
CA GLU A 32 -27.25 11.59 -19.20
C GLU A 32 -27.19 12.21 -20.60
N ALA A 33 -28.08 13.17 -20.88
CA ALA A 33 -28.10 13.92 -22.14
C ALA A 33 -26.81 14.74 -22.38
N GLU A 34 -26.17 15.20 -21.31
CA GLU A 34 -24.86 15.89 -21.35
C GLU A 34 -23.66 14.90 -21.36
N GLY A 35 -23.93 13.59 -21.41
CA GLY A 35 -22.94 12.54 -21.66
C GLY A 35 -22.29 11.91 -20.42
N PHE A 36 -22.80 12.19 -19.22
CA PHE A 36 -22.39 11.56 -17.96
C PHE A 36 -23.24 10.32 -17.66
N GLU A 37 -22.65 9.34 -16.96
CA GLU A 37 -23.41 8.17 -16.50
C GLU A 37 -24.06 8.49 -15.14
N VAL A 38 -25.27 7.99 -14.90
CA VAL A 38 -25.97 8.14 -13.62
C VAL A 38 -26.22 6.77 -13.00
N LEU A 39 -26.00 6.66 -11.69
CA LEU A 39 -26.35 5.49 -10.90
C LEU A 39 -27.37 5.87 -9.83
N GLY A 40 -28.63 5.50 -10.05
CA GLY A 40 -29.71 5.73 -9.08
C GLY A 40 -29.89 4.55 -8.11
N VAL A 41 -29.95 4.87 -6.82
CA VAL A 41 -30.16 3.91 -5.72
C VAL A 41 -31.23 4.42 -4.75
N THR A 42 -32.00 3.51 -4.17
CA THR A 42 -33.24 3.81 -3.45
C THR A 42 -33.14 3.82 -1.93
N SER A 43 -31.95 3.72 -1.34
CA SER A 43 -31.80 3.80 0.11
C SER A 43 -30.37 4.11 0.49
N TYR A 44 -30.20 4.72 1.67
CA TYR A 44 -28.89 4.90 2.31
C TYR A 44 -28.15 3.59 2.60
N GLY A 45 -28.85 2.44 2.61
CA GLY A 45 -28.30 1.09 2.69
C GLY A 45 -27.21 0.89 3.77
N ASP A 46 -26.43 -0.18 3.62
CA ASP A 46 -25.19 -0.34 4.38
C ASP A 46 -24.20 0.72 3.87
N LEU A 47 -24.10 1.86 4.58
CA LEU A 47 -23.25 3.01 4.28
C LEU A 47 -21.82 2.62 3.85
N ALA A 48 -21.33 1.48 4.35
CA ALA A 48 -20.04 0.90 4.00
C ALA A 48 -19.93 0.47 2.51
N GLN A 49 -21.02 0.02 1.88
CA GLN A 49 -21.03 -0.36 0.46
C GLN A 49 -20.92 0.86 -0.46
N PHE A 50 -21.57 1.97 -0.12
CA PHE A 50 -21.48 3.22 -0.89
C PHE A 50 -20.13 3.92 -0.71
N ALA A 51 -19.55 3.83 0.49
CA ALA A 51 -18.19 4.28 0.74
C ALA A 51 -17.17 3.57 -0.17
N GLN A 52 -17.38 2.30 -0.53
CA GLN A 52 -16.53 1.61 -1.50
C GLN A 52 -16.75 2.11 -2.94
N GLN A 53 -17.97 2.55 -3.27
CA GLN A 53 -18.31 3.09 -4.60
C GLN A 53 -17.75 4.49 -4.87
N GLN A 54 -17.34 5.26 -3.85
CA GLN A 54 -16.77 6.60 -4.05
C GLN A 54 -15.57 6.63 -4.99
N SER A 55 -14.78 5.55 -5.02
CA SER A 55 -13.63 5.41 -5.91
C SER A 55 -14.01 5.41 -7.40
N ARG A 56 -15.30 5.24 -7.69
CA ARG A 56 -15.88 5.17 -9.03
C ARG A 56 -16.91 6.26 -9.29
N ALA A 57 -17.13 7.20 -8.36
CA ALA A 57 -18.12 8.26 -8.50
C ALA A 57 -17.46 9.61 -8.79
N SER A 58 -18.16 10.50 -9.50
CA SER A 58 -17.76 11.89 -9.71
C SER A 58 -18.50 12.88 -8.82
N ALA A 59 -19.66 12.51 -8.29
CA ALA A 59 -20.45 13.27 -7.32
C ALA A 59 -21.51 12.38 -6.66
N PHE A 60 -22.01 12.83 -5.50
CA PHE A 60 -23.18 12.26 -4.83
C PHE A 60 -24.31 13.29 -4.77
N ILE A 61 -25.53 12.87 -5.08
CA ILE A 61 -26.76 13.65 -4.89
C ILE A 61 -27.61 12.88 -3.89
N LEU A 62 -27.92 13.51 -2.76
CA LEU A 62 -28.65 12.88 -1.65
C LEU A 62 -30.00 13.56 -1.51
N SER A 63 -31.07 12.80 -1.63
CA SER A 63 -32.42 13.27 -1.37
C SER A 63 -32.74 13.22 0.11
N ILE A 64 -33.42 14.25 0.59
CA ILE A 64 -33.97 14.31 1.95
C ILE A 64 -35.44 14.70 1.81
N ASP A 65 -36.33 13.81 2.24
CA ASP A 65 -37.76 14.08 2.20
C ASP A 65 -38.16 15.09 3.30
N ASP A 66 -39.11 15.96 2.97
CA ASP A 66 -39.60 16.99 3.90
C ASP A 66 -40.59 16.42 4.93
N GLU A 67 -41.25 15.29 4.65
CA GLU A 67 -42.14 14.62 5.62
C GLU A 67 -41.38 13.95 6.79
N GLU A 68 -40.12 13.51 6.61
CA GLU A 68 -39.26 12.97 7.69
C GLU A 68 -38.86 14.00 8.77
N LEU A 69 -39.18 15.28 8.55
CA LEU A 69 -38.77 16.38 9.42
C LEU A 69 -39.87 17.40 9.73
N SER A 70 -40.98 17.42 8.98
CA SER A 70 -41.97 18.50 9.08
C SER A 70 -43.21 18.20 9.93
N SER A 71 -43.39 17.00 10.48
CA SER A 71 -44.37 16.81 11.57
C SER A 71 -44.23 15.50 12.37
N ILE A 72 -44.03 15.65 13.70
CA ILE A 72 -44.26 14.66 14.77
C ILE A 72 -43.22 13.52 14.90
N ALA A 73 -41.95 13.87 15.08
CA ALA A 73 -41.09 13.35 16.16
C ALA A 73 -39.70 13.99 16.03
N ALA A 74 -39.19 14.64 17.08
CA ALA A 74 -37.79 15.10 17.15
C ALA A 74 -36.76 13.96 16.97
N GLU A 75 -37.21 12.70 16.96
CA GLU A 75 -36.40 11.50 16.77
C GLU A 75 -36.15 11.16 15.30
N GLU A 76 -37.11 11.33 14.39
CA GLU A 76 -36.98 11.02 12.95
C GLU A 76 -36.09 12.06 12.24
N GLU A 77 -36.33 13.34 12.52
CA GLU A 77 -35.45 14.44 12.10
C GLU A 77 -34.00 14.20 12.52
N MET A 78 -33.83 13.76 13.77
CA MET A 78 -32.53 13.46 14.32
C MET A 78 -31.91 12.21 13.67
N GLN A 79 -32.71 11.25 13.18
CA GLN A 79 -32.24 10.02 12.57
C GLN A 79 -31.79 10.22 11.12
N ALA A 80 -32.53 10.99 10.32
CA ALA A 80 -32.13 11.36 8.95
C ALA A 80 -30.83 12.18 8.97
N LEU A 81 -30.74 13.18 9.85
CA LEU A 81 -29.51 13.97 10.04
C LEU A 81 -28.33 13.13 10.57
N LYS A 82 -28.57 12.14 11.44
CA LYS A 82 -27.54 11.19 11.88
C LYS A 82 -27.02 10.35 10.72
N SER A 83 -27.90 9.83 9.88
CA SER A 83 -27.56 8.99 8.73
C SER A 83 -26.78 9.78 7.68
N LEU A 84 -27.23 11.01 7.37
CA LEU A 84 -26.52 11.94 6.50
C LEU A 84 -25.12 12.28 7.04
N ARG A 85 -25.01 12.62 8.33
CA ARG A 85 -23.72 12.91 8.97
C ARG A 85 -22.79 11.70 8.93
N ALA A 86 -23.31 10.49 9.16
CA ALA A 86 -22.53 9.26 9.08
C ALA A 86 -22.03 9.01 7.64
N PHE A 87 -22.89 9.20 6.63
CA PHE A 87 -22.54 9.07 5.22
C PHE A 87 -21.43 10.06 4.81
N ILE A 88 -21.60 11.34 5.11
CA ILE A 88 -20.62 12.38 4.79
C ILE A 88 -19.28 12.08 5.47
N LYS A 89 -19.31 11.70 6.76
CA LYS A 89 -18.09 11.35 7.50
C LYS A 89 -17.35 10.18 6.85
N GLU A 90 -18.07 9.16 6.40
CA GLU A 90 -17.50 7.97 5.78
C GLU A 90 -16.91 8.26 4.39
N ILE A 91 -17.54 9.15 3.60
CA ILE A 91 -16.97 9.65 2.35
C ILE A 91 -15.73 10.49 2.63
N ARG A 92 -15.84 11.51 3.49
CA ARG A 92 -14.73 12.44 3.78
C ARG A 92 -13.53 11.76 4.42
N PHE A 93 -13.73 10.63 5.09
CA PHE A 93 -12.65 9.78 5.58
C PHE A 93 -11.77 9.19 4.46
N ARG A 94 -12.30 8.99 3.25
CA ARG A 94 -11.58 8.44 2.10
C ARG A 94 -11.34 9.46 0.99
N ASN A 95 -12.20 10.47 0.87
CA ASN A 95 -12.14 11.50 -0.15
C ASN A 95 -12.66 12.85 0.36
N ALA A 96 -11.74 13.80 0.53
CA ALA A 96 -12.04 15.14 1.01
C ALA A 96 -12.85 15.99 0.01
N GLU A 97 -12.65 15.77 -1.29
CA GLU A 97 -13.02 16.75 -2.34
C GLU A 97 -14.20 16.32 -3.21
N ILE A 98 -14.70 15.08 -3.09
CA ILE A 98 -15.80 14.63 -3.95
C ILE A 98 -17.05 15.51 -3.72
N PRO A 99 -17.67 16.04 -4.79
CA PRO A 99 -18.88 16.84 -4.68
C PRO A 99 -20.05 16.08 -4.05
N ILE A 100 -20.71 16.71 -3.08
CA ILE A 100 -21.93 16.19 -2.43
C ILE A 100 -23.01 17.27 -2.49
N TYR A 101 -24.14 16.94 -3.08
CA TYR A 101 -25.31 17.80 -3.20
C TYR A 101 -26.46 17.25 -2.38
N LEU A 102 -27.25 18.15 -1.79
CA LEU A 102 -28.56 17.80 -1.23
C LEU A 102 -29.65 18.16 -2.23
N TYR A 103 -30.59 17.25 -2.43
CA TYR A 103 -31.79 17.41 -3.22
C TYR A 103 -33.01 17.44 -2.30
N GLY A 104 -33.87 18.45 -2.44
CA GLY A 104 -35.06 18.57 -1.60
C GLY A 104 -36.08 19.58 -2.12
N GLU A 105 -37.27 19.59 -1.49
CA GLU A 105 -38.41 20.39 -1.96
C GLU A 105 -38.41 21.81 -1.38
N THR A 106 -38.33 21.97 -0.05
CA THR A 106 -38.52 23.26 0.63
C THR A 106 -37.37 23.72 1.54
N ARG A 107 -36.36 22.87 1.77
CA ARG A 107 -35.31 23.18 2.76
C ARG A 107 -34.27 24.16 2.30
N THR A 108 -34.13 25.24 3.06
CA THR A 108 -33.00 26.15 3.00
C THR A 108 -31.91 25.76 4.01
N SER A 109 -30.71 26.32 3.84
CA SER A 109 -29.54 26.11 4.72
C SER A 109 -29.80 26.30 6.23
N ARG A 110 -30.88 27.00 6.62
CA ARG A 110 -31.27 27.19 8.03
C ARG A 110 -31.60 25.91 8.79
N HIS A 111 -31.99 24.85 8.09
CA HIS A 111 -32.44 23.58 8.72
C HIS A 111 -31.33 22.54 8.82
N ILE A 112 -30.13 22.84 8.30
CA ILE A 112 -29.00 21.92 8.31
C ILE A 112 -27.96 22.41 9.32
N PRO A 113 -27.51 21.56 10.25
CA PRO A 113 -26.41 21.87 11.15
C PRO A 113 -25.16 22.35 10.41
N ASN A 114 -24.45 23.34 10.97
CA ASN A 114 -23.29 23.95 10.33
C ASN A 114 -22.13 22.97 10.07
N ASP A 115 -22.00 21.91 10.86
CA ASP A 115 -21.01 20.86 10.64
C ASP A 115 -21.28 20.04 9.37
N ILE A 116 -22.55 19.89 8.98
CA ILE A 116 -22.95 19.22 7.73
C ILE A 116 -22.85 20.19 6.55
N LEU A 117 -23.33 21.43 6.72
CA LEU A 117 -23.30 22.45 5.67
C LEU A 117 -21.91 22.68 5.08
N ARG A 118 -20.87 22.64 5.91
CA ARG A 118 -19.48 22.87 5.48
C ARG A 118 -18.92 21.77 4.57
N GLU A 119 -19.54 20.59 4.56
CA GLU A 119 -19.10 19.44 3.77
C GLU A 119 -19.85 19.31 2.43
N LEU A 120 -20.94 20.06 2.26
CA LEU A 120 -21.79 20.06 1.08
C LEU A 120 -21.31 21.06 0.04
N HIS A 121 -21.47 20.72 -1.23
CA HIS A 121 -21.14 21.59 -2.37
C HIS A 121 -22.33 22.44 -2.83
N GLY A 122 -23.56 21.98 -2.60
CA GLY A 122 -24.75 22.74 -2.97
C GLY A 122 -26.06 22.10 -2.56
N PHE A 123 -27.12 22.89 -2.70
CA PHE A 123 -28.53 22.50 -2.54
C PHE A 123 -29.20 22.58 -3.91
N ILE A 124 -30.04 21.60 -4.20
CA ILE A 124 -30.83 21.52 -5.42
C ILE A 124 -32.29 21.56 -4.99
N HIS A 125 -32.98 22.60 -5.44
CA HIS A 125 -34.40 22.80 -5.16
C HIS A 125 -35.24 22.27 -6.30
N MET A 126 -36.07 21.27 -6.00
CA MET A 126 -36.81 20.50 -7.00
C MET A 126 -37.71 21.35 -7.92
N PHE A 127 -38.36 22.38 -7.37
CA PHE A 127 -39.38 23.16 -8.10
C PHE A 127 -38.92 24.57 -8.49
N GLU A 128 -37.70 24.96 -8.11
CA GLU A 128 -37.19 26.31 -8.37
C GLU A 128 -36.23 26.36 -9.57
N ASP A 129 -35.50 25.27 -9.83
CA ASP A 129 -34.50 25.19 -10.89
C ASP A 129 -34.92 24.24 -12.02
N THR A 130 -34.44 24.51 -13.26
CA THR A 130 -34.64 23.57 -14.36
C THR A 130 -33.62 22.42 -14.30
N PRO A 131 -34.04 21.16 -14.57
CA PRO A 131 -33.15 20.01 -14.56
C PRO A 131 -31.89 20.20 -15.43
N GLU A 132 -32.01 20.86 -16.58
CA GLU A 132 -30.88 21.11 -17.50
C GLU A 132 -29.85 22.08 -16.91
N PHE A 133 -30.30 23.11 -16.18
CA PHE A 133 -29.39 24.06 -15.55
C PHE A 133 -28.62 23.38 -14.41
N VAL A 134 -29.33 22.66 -13.55
CA VAL A 134 -28.75 21.91 -12.42
C VAL A 134 -27.76 20.85 -12.93
N ALA A 135 -28.12 20.09 -13.96
CA ALA A 135 -27.25 19.10 -14.58
C ALA A 135 -25.92 19.72 -15.04
N ARG A 136 -25.96 20.86 -15.74
CA ARG A 136 -24.75 21.58 -16.18
C ARG A 136 -23.91 22.08 -15.01
N HIS A 137 -24.55 22.55 -13.94
CA HIS A 137 -23.85 22.98 -12.73
C HIS A 137 -23.11 21.81 -12.06
N ILE A 138 -23.79 20.68 -11.83
CA ILE A 138 -23.17 19.49 -11.24
C ILE A 138 -22.04 18.96 -12.14
N ILE A 139 -22.26 18.91 -13.45
CA ILE A 139 -21.25 18.43 -14.41
C ILE A 139 -20.01 19.33 -14.42
N ARG A 140 -20.18 20.64 -14.27
CA ARG A 140 -19.05 21.57 -14.13
C ARG A 140 -18.20 21.21 -12.91
N GLU A 141 -18.82 20.98 -11.76
CA GLU A 141 -18.09 20.61 -10.54
C GLU A 141 -17.48 19.21 -10.65
N CYS A 142 -18.18 18.25 -11.26
CA CYS A 142 -17.62 16.92 -11.58
C CYS A 142 -16.37 17.03 -12.46
N LYS A 143 -16.40 17.86 -13.51
CA LYS A 143 -15.23 18.09 -14.38
C LYS A 143 -14.07 18.75 -13.63
N SER A 144 -14.38 19.71 -12.75
CA SER A 144 -13.39 20.36 -11.88
C SER A 144 -12.70 19.34 -10.97
N TYR A 145 -13.49 18.51 -10.29
CA TYR A 145 -13.02 17.42 -9.43
C TYR A 145 -12.18 16.39 -10.21
N LEU A 146 -12.70 15.84 -11.31
CA LEU A 146 -11.95 14.86 -12.12
C LEU A 146 -10.65 15.45 -12.69
N GLY A 147 -10.66 16.75 -13.04
CA GLY A 147 -9.49 17.49 -13.48
C GLY A 147 -8.46 17.76 -12.38
N SER A 148 -8.81 17.62 -11.10
CA SER A 148 -7.86 17.74 -9.98
C SER A 148 -7.18 16.42 -9.61
N LEU A 149 -7.80 15.27 -9.91
CA LEU A 149 -7.34 13.93 -9.49
C LEU A 149 -5.99 13.50 -10.07
N ALA A 150 -5.72 13.79 -11.34
CA ALA A 150 -4.53 13.26 -12.01
C ALA A 150 -3.26 13.98 -11.50
N PRO A 151 -2.27 13.26 -10.92
CA PRO A 151 -1.03 13.88 -10.48
C PRO A 151 -0.17 14.33 -11.68
N PRO A 152 0.89 15.14 -11.46
CA PRO A 152 1.49 15.96 -12.51
C PRO A 152 1.97 15.18 -13.74
N PHE A 153 2.68 14.07 -13.57
CA PHE A 153 3.21 13.29 -14.69
C PHE A 153 2.12 12.44 -15.34
N PHE A 154 1.24 11.81 -14.55
CA PHE A 154 0.13 11.06 -15.12
C PHE A 154 -0.81 11.95 -15.96
N ARG A 155 -1.07 13.18 -15.51
CA ARG A 155 -1.85 14.16 -16.26
C ARG A 155 -1.22 14.48 -17.61
N ALA A 156 0.06 14.85 -17.62
CA ALA A 156 0.78 15.16 -18.84
C ALA A 156 0.81 13.96 -19.81
N LEU A 157 0.96 12.74 -19.28
CA LEU A 157 0.93 11.50 -20.08
C LEU A 157 -0.45 11.24 -20.71
N VAL A 158 -1.53 11.49 -19.96
CA VAL A 158 -2.90 11.38 -20.46
C VAL A 158 -3.16 12.43 -21.55
N ASP A 159 -2.74 13.67 -21.35
CA ASP A 159 -2.91 14.75 -22.32
C ASP A 159 -2.16 14.43 -23.62
N TYR A 160 -0.89 14.03 -23.54
CA TYR A 160 -0.10 13.57 -24.70
C TYR A 160 -0.78 12.41 -25.44
N ALA A 161 -1.29 11.42 -24.71
CA ALA A 161 -1.96 10.27 -25.32
C ALA A 161 -3.25 10.66 -26.04
N GLN A 162 -3.93 11.72 -25.59
CA GLN A 162 -5.17 12.23 -26.18
C GLN A 162 -4.96 13.11 -27.42
N ASP A 163 -3.85 13.86 -27.47
CA ASP A 163 -3.56 14.78 -28.58
C ASP A 163 -3.33 14.07 -29.92
N GLY A 164 -3.07 12.76 -29.92
CA GLY A 164 -3.10 11.96 -31.14
C GLY A 164 -1.91 12.18 -32.08
N SER A 165 -0.83 12.80 -31.60
CA SER A 165 0.33 13.19 -32.39
C SER A 165 1.02 12.03 -33.11
N TYR A 166 1.30 12.20 -34.41
CA TYR A 166 2.12 11.26 -35.19
C TYR A 166 3.60 11.48 -34.87
N SER A 167 4.24 10.46 -34.31
CA SER A 167 5.64 10.51 -33.90
C SER A 167 6.58 9.87 -34.93
N TRP A 168 7.72 10.53 -35.17
CA TRP A 168 8.83 10.04 -36.00
C TRP A 168 10.08 9.71 -35.15
N HIS A 169 9.85 9.29 -33.91
CA HIS A 169 10.89 8.97 -32.92
C HIS A 169 10.66 7.56 -32.33
N CYS A 170 11.58 7.12 -31.46
CA CYS A 170 11.41 5.89 -30.69
C CYS A 170 10.26 6.01 -29.68
N PRO A 171 9.64 4.90 -29.22
CA PRO A 171 9.88 3.52 -29.62
C PRO A 171 9.35 3.18 -31.03
N GLY A 172 10.02 2.25 -31.73
CA GLY A 172 9.70 1.88 -33.11
C GLY A 172 8.33 1.22 -33.34
N HIS A 173 7.57 0.92 -32.27
CA HIS A 173 6.18 0.49 -32.41
C HIS A 173 5.21 1.65 -32.67
N SER A 174 5.63 2.90 -32.49
CA SER A 174 4.86 4.13 -32.77
C SER A 174 3.48 4.10 -32.13
N GLY A 175 3.41 4.00 -30.81
CA GLY A 175 2.13 3.93 -30.08
C GLY A 175 1.35 2.62 -30.27
N GLY A 176 1.96 1.60 -30.88
CA GLY A 176 1.39 0.27 -31.06
C GLY A 176 1.06 -0.10 -32.50
N VAL A 177 1.17 0.86 -33.43
CA VAL A 177 0.88 0.70 -34.86
C VAL A 177 1.68 -0.44 -35.50
N ALA A 178 2.94 -0.64 -35.11
CA ALA A 178 3.74 -1.74 -35.68
C ALA A 178 3.19 -3.13 -35.32
N PHE A 179 2.59 -3.29 -34.13
CA PHE A 179 2.00 -4.57 -33.71
C PHE A 179 0.80 -4.97 -34.57
N LEU A 180 0.05 -3.99 -35.09
CA LEU A 180 -1.09 -4.25 -35.99
C LEU A 180 -0.67 -4.84 -37.35
N LYS A 181 0.63 -4.83 -37.69
CA LYS A 181 1.16 -5.35 -38.95
C LYS A 181 1.41 -6.87 -38.94
N SER A 182 1.14 -7.56 -37.82
CA SER A 182 1.35 -9.01 -37.68
C SER A 182 0.22 -9.65 -36.86
N PRO A 183 -0.30 -10.84 -37.21
CA PRO A 183 -1.36 -11.51 -36.43
C PRO A 183 -0.99 -11.71 -34.95
N VAL A 184 0.25 -12.12 -34.65
CA VAL A 184 0.70 -12.25 -33.25
C VAL A 184 0.83 -10.89 -32.55
N GLY A 185 1.19 -9.84 -33.31
CA GLY A 185 1.21 -8.47 -32.80
C GLY A 185 -0.20 -7.93 -32.52
N GLN A 186 -1.20 -8.28 -33.34
CA GLN A 186 -2.58 -7.93 -33.07
C GLN A 186 -3.10 -8.57 -31.78
N MET A 187 -2.74 -9.83 -31.51
CA MET A 187 -3.03 -10.48 -30.23
C MET A 187 -2.39 -9.71 -29.07
N PHE A 188 -1.12 -9.31 -29.20
CA PHE A 188 -0.41 -8.51 -28.19
C PHE A 188 -1.07 -7.14 -27.95
N HIS A 189 -1.43 -6.44 -29.04
CA HIS A 189 -2.10 -5.14 -28.97
C HIS A 189 -3.48 -5.24 -28.31
N GLN A 190 -4.26 -6.28 -28.61
CA GLN A 190 -5.56 -6.51 -27.97
C GLN A 190 -5.43 -6.89 -26.49
N PHE A 191 -4.39 -7.63 -26.13
CA PHE A 191 -4.15 -8.05 -24.75
C PHE A 191 -3.74 -6.87 -23.85
N PHE A 192 -2.76 -6.06 -24.27
CA PHE A 192 -2.28 -4.93 -23.47
C PHE A 192 -3.10 -3.66 -23.63
N GLY A 193 -3.75 -3.48 -24.78
CA GLY A 193 -4.54 -2.30 -25.11
C GLY A 193 -3.72 -1.13 -25.62
N GLU A 194 -4.37 -0.26 -26.40
CA GLU A 194 -3.73 0.87 -27.07
C GLU A 194 -3.14 1.89 -26.09
N ASN A 195 -3.83 2.19 -24.98
CA ASN A 195 -3.38 3.25 -24.05
C ASN A 195 -2.02 2.95 -23.42
N MET A 196 -1.76 1.68 -23.07
CA MET A 196 -0.45 1.28 -22.53
C MET A 196 0.66 1.45 -23.57
N LEU A 197 0.36 1.16 -24.84
CA LEU A 197 1.30 1.30 -25.95
C LEU A 197 1.53 2.76 -26.36
N ARG A 198 0.52 3.63 -26.24
CA ARG A 198 0.66 5.08 -26.45
C ARG A 198 1.40 5.77 -25.31
N ALA A 199 1.31 5.23 -24.11
CA ALA A 199 2.06 5.71 -22.95
C ALA A 199 3.54 5.31 -22.99
N ASP A 200 3.94 4.37 -23.86
CA ASP A 200 5.35 3.99 -24.07
C ASP A 200 6.01 4.96 -25.06
N VAL A 201 6.62 6.00 -24.49
CA VAL A 201 7.23 7.14 -25.18
C VAL A 201 8.68 7.31 -24.72
N CYS A 202 9.45 8.11 -25.47
CA CYS A 202 10.84 8.41 -25.13
C CYS A 202 11.05 9.88 -24.77
N ASN A 203 12.29 10.20 -24.40
CA ASN A 203 12.78 11.52 -24.07
C ASN A 203 12.63 12.58 -25.17
N ALA A 204 12.27 12.21 -26.40
CA ALA A 204 11.97 13.15 -27.48
C ALA A 204 10.67 13.96 -27.23
N VAL A 205 9.81 13.49 -26.33
CA VAL A 205 8.59 14.18 -25.92
C VAL A 205 8.93 15.18 -24.81
N GLU A 206 9.39 16.38 -25.19
CA GLU A 206 9.89 17.41 -24.26
C GLU A 206 8.87 17.82 -23.19
N GLU A 207 7.58 17.85 -23.54
CA GLU A 207 6.48 18.22 -22.65
C GLU A 207 6.33 17.31 -21.43
N LEU A 208 6.80 16.06 -21.49
CA LEU A 208 6.77 15.10 -20.37
C LEU A 208 7.99 15.23 -19.45
N GLY A 209 9.00 15.99 -19.85
CA GLY A 209 10.28 16.09 -19.14
C GLY A 209 11.09 14.80 -19.21
N GLN A 210 12.17 14.74 -18.43
CA GLN A 210 13.09 13.60 -18.41
C GLN A 210 13.35 13.11 -17.00
N LEU A 211 13.35 11.78 -16.83
CA LEU A 211 13.63 11.12 -15.56
C LEU A 211 15.08 11.31 -15.11
N LEU A 212 16.06 11.20 -16.02
CA LEU A 212 17.48 11.28 -15.68
C LEU A 212 17.93 12.71 -15.32
N ASP A 213 17.25 13.72 -15.86
CA ASP A 213 17.54 15.13 -15.57
C ASP A 213 16.68 15.69 -14.43
N HIS A 214 15.69 14.92 -13.96
CA HIS A 214 14.67 15.37 -13.01
C HIS A 214 14.03 16.69 -13.46
N SER A 215 13.44 16.68 -14.67
CA SER A 215 12.87 17.88 -15.32
C SER A 215 11.38 17.75 -15.65
N GLY A 216 10.72 18.87 -15.92
CA GLY A 216 9.31 18.91 -16.35
C GLY A 216 8.31 18.25 -15.37
N PRO A 217 7.24 17.62 -15.90
CA PRO A 217 6.27 16.87 -15.11
C PRO A 217 6.85 15.77 -14.21
N VAL A 218 7.96 15.12 -14.61
CA VAL A 218 8.63 14.13 -13.75
C VAL A 218 9.13 14.80 -12.46
N ALA A 219 9.83 15.93 -12.57
CA ALA A 219 10.33 16.68 -11.43
C ALA A 219 9.20 17.22 -10.53
N ALA A 220 8.08 17.61 -11.14
CA ALA A 220 6.89 18.03 -10.39
C ALA A 220 6.30 16.87 -9.59
N SER A 221 6.30 15.67 -10.15
CA SER A 221 5.79 14.45 -9.52
C SER A 221 6.71 13.95 -8.40
N GLU A 222 8.02 13.99 -8.61
CA GLU A 222 9.01 13.69 -7.57
C GLU A 222 8.89 14.65 -6.38
N ARG A 223 8.71 15.95 -6.64
CA ARG A 223 8.44 16.94 -5.57
C ARG A 223 7.10 16.70 -4.89
N ASN A 224 6.06 16.35 -5.63
CA ASN A 224 4.75 16.04 -5.06
C ASN A 224 4.82 14.80 -4.18
N ALA A 225 5.50 13.74 -4.63
CA ALA A 225 5.73 12.54 -3.83
C ALA A 225 6.59 12.83 -2.59
N ALA A 226 7.64 13.65 -2.71
CA ALA A 226 8.44 14.07 -1.55
C ALA A 226 7.58 14.76 -0.50
N ARG A 227 6.68 15.67 -0.92
CA ARG A 227 5.69 16.31 -0.04
C ARG A 227 4.76 15.29 0.62
N ILE A 228 4.20 14.35 -0.14
CA ILE A 228 3.24 13.36 0.38
C ILE A 228 3.91 12.41 1.40
N PHE A 229 5.13 11.97 1.13
CA PHE A 229 5.91 11.10 2.03
C PHE A 229 6.67 11.87 3.13
N ASN A 230 6.57 13.21 3.19
CA ASN A 230 7.30 14.08 4.10
C ASN A 230 8.83 13.87 4.07
N ALA A 231 9.37 13.69 2.87
CA ALA A 231 10.80 13.64 2.59
C ALA A 231 11.29 14.98 2.01
N ASP A 232 12.59 15.28 2.14
CA ASP A 232 13.17 16.44 1.46
C ASP A 232 13.32 16.20 -0.03
N HIS A 233 13.66 14.96 -0.41
CA HIS A 233 13.75 14.53 -1.80
C HIS A 233 13.09 13.15 -1.98
N CYS A 234 12.47 12.94 -3.14
CA CYS A 234 11.96 11.65 -3.57
C CYS A 234 12.40 11.43 -5.03
N PHE A 235 13.04 10.30 -5.31
CA PHE A 235 13.48 9.93 -6.65
C PHE A 235 12.74 8.68 -7.11
N PHE A 236 12.12 8.73 -8.28
CA PHE A 236 11.46 7.54 -8.84
C PHE A 236 12.49 6.62 -9.49
N VAL A 237 12.31 5.30 -9.37
CA VAL A 237 13.24 4.29 -9.91
C VAL A 237 12.44 3.23 -10.66
N THR A 238 12.86 2.93 -11.89
CA THR A 238 12.13 2.04 -12.82
C THR A 238 12.69 0.62 -12.89
N ASN A 239 13.62 0.26 -11.99
CA ASN A 239 14.24 -1.07 -11.94
C ASN A 239 14.26 -1.68 -10.52
N GLY A 240 13.21 -1.37 -9.75
CA GLY A 240 12.94 -1.91 -8.42
C GLY A 240 13.88 -1.41 -7.33
N THR A 241 13.55 -1.70 -6.07
CA THR A 241 14.38 -1.34 -4.90
C THR A 241 15.72 -2.04 -4.90
N SER A 242 15.84 -3.15 -5.66
CA SER A 242 17.13 -3.75 -5.97
C SER A 242 18.12 -2.74 -6.53
N THR A 243 17.65 -1.82 -7.36
CA THR A 243 18.44 -0.77 -7.99
C THR A 243 18.54 0.46 -7.10
N SER A 244 17.44 0.87 -6.46
CA SER A 244 17.44 1.96 -5.49
C SER A 244 18.51 1.81 -4.41
N ASN A 245 18.66 0.61 -3.85
CA ASN A 245 19.68 0.33 -2.84
C ASN A 245 21.11 0.54 -3.37
N LYS A 246 21.37 0.19 -4.64
CA LYS A 246 22.69 0.37 -5.26
C LYS A 246 22.98 1.85 -5.52
N MET A 247 21.98 2.62 -5.95
CA MET A 247 22.10 4.07 -6.15
C MET A 247 22.50 4.78 -4.86
N VAL A 248 21.80 4.49 -3.75
CA VAL A 248 22.13 5.02 -2.42
C VAL A 248 23.55 4.65 -1.98
N TRP A 249 23.97 3.41 -2.25
CA TRP A 249 25.31 2.95 -1.89
C TRP A 249 26.40 3.59 -2.76
N HIS A 250 26.24 3.61 -4.09
CA HIS A 250 27.21 4.24 -4.99
C HIS A 250 27.33 5.76 -4.78
N SER A 251 26.31 6.42 -4.25
CA SER A 251 26.38 7.85 -3.90
C SER A 251 27.08 8.13 -2.57
N THR A 252 27.28 7.12 -1.70
CA THR A 252 27.76 7.34 -0.31
C THR A 252 28.98 6.50 0.09
N VAL A 253 29.28 5.42 -0.63
CA VAL A 253 30.29 4.42 -0.27
C VAL A 253 31.35 4.29 -1.36
N ALA A 254 32.61 4.47 -0.98
CA ALA A 254 33.77 4.25 -1.84
C ALA A 254 34.46 2.90 -1.54
N PRO A 255 35.34 2.41 -2.44
CA PRO A 255 36.11 1.21 -2.20
C PRO A 255 36.96 1.28 -0.93
N GLY A 256 36.91 0.21 -0.12
CA GLY A 256 37.63 0.12 1.15
C GLY A 256 36.94 0.81 2.33
N ASP A 257 35.82 1.50 2.13
CA ASP A 257 35.04 2.06 3.23
C ASP A 257 34.41 0.97 4.09
N ILE A 258 34.34 1.22 5.40
CA ILE A 258 33.60 0.37 6.33
C ILE A 258 32.10 0.68 6.22
N VAL A 259 31.29 -0.36 6.14
CA VAL A 259 29.82 -0.27 6.13
C VAL A 259 29.22 -1.20 7.18
N VAL A 260 28.19 -0.74 7.88
CA VAL A 260 27.46 -1.58 8.84
C VAL A 260 26.18 -2.08 8.18
N VAL A 261 25.93 -3.38 8.24
CA VAL A 261 24.87 -4.00 7.44
C VAL A 261 24.10 -5.02 8.26
N ASP A 262 22.78 -4.98 8.19
CA ASP A 262 21.94 -6.06 8.68
C ASP A 262 22.29 -7.38 7.98
N ARG A 263 22.50 -8.45 8.75
CA ARG A 263 22.77 -9.78 8.17
C ARG A 263 21.55 -10.35 7.43
N ASN A 264 20.34 -9.89 7.76
CA ASN A 264 19.09 -10.16 7.03
C ASN A 264 18.86 -9.19 5.86
N CYS A 265 19.93 -8.79 5.17
CA CYS A 265 19.82 -7.88 4.04
C CYS A 265 19.36 -8.59 2.75
N HIS A 266 18.68 -7.84 1.89
CA HIS A 266 18.32 -8.30 0.56
C HIS A 266 19.57 -8.50 -0.33
N LYS A 267 19.49 -9.41 -1.31
CA LYS A 267 20.58 -9.70 -2.27
C LYS A 267 21.17 -8.45 -2.93
N SER A 268 20.39 -7.39 -3.12
CA SER A 268 20.87 -6.13 -3.70
C SER A 268 21.91 -5.43 -2.83
N ILE A 269 21.85 -5.56 -1.50
CA ILE A 269 22.86 -5.01 -0.59
C ILE A 269 24.17 -5.80 -0.71
N LEU A 270 24.08 -7.14 -0.81
CA LEU A 270 25.25 -7.98 -1.09
C LEU A 270 25.89 -7.64 -2.45
N HIS A 271 25.06 -7.36 -3.46
CA HIS A 271 25.55 -6.88 -4.76
C HIS A 271 26.21 -5.50 -4.62
N ALA A 272 25.62 -4.58 -3.86
CA ALA A 272 26.19 -3.25 -3.62
C ALA A 272 27.57 -3.35 -2.93
N ILE A 273 27.71 -4.17 -1.88
CA ILE A 273 29.00 -4.45 -1.22
C ILE A 273 30.04 -4.93 -2.25
N THR A 274 29.64 -5.84 -3.13
CA THR A 274 30.52 -6.41 -4.16
C THR A 274 30.93 -5.36 -5.19
N MET A 275 30.00 -4.52 -5.63
CA MET A 275 30.22 -3.49 -6.66
C MET A 275 31.03 -2.30 -6.15
N THR A 276 30.82 -1.89 -4.90
CA THR A 276 31.57 -0.77 -4.31
C THR A 276 32.91 -1.21 -3.74
N GLY A 277 33.13 -2.50 -3.47
CA GLY A 277 34.35 -2.97 -2.79
C GLY A 277 34.43 -2.54 -1.32
N ALA A 278 33.27 -2.35 -0.69
CA ALA A 278 33.16 -1.97 0.71
C ALA A 278 33.51 -3.12 1.66
N ILE A 279 33.89 -2.80 2.89
CA ILE A 279 34.20 -3.75 3.95
C ILE A 279 33.01 -3.88 4.90
N PRO A 280 32.19 -4.95 4.81
CA PRO A 280 30.98 -5.08 5.61
C PRO A 280 31.27 -5.55 7.04
N VAL A 281 30.62 -4.88 8.00
CA VAL A 281 30.49 -5.29 9.39
C VAL A 281 29.03 -5.64 9.63
N PHE A 282 28.73 -6.90 9.92
CA PHE A 282 27.35 -7.38 10.01
C PHE A 282 26.76 -7.27 11.42
N LEU A 283 25.51 -6.80 11.51
CA LEU A 283 24.67 -6.92 12.70
C LEU A 283 23.83 -8.19 12.57
N THR A 284 23.89 -9.06 13.56
CA THR A 284 23.25 -10.37 13.48
C THR A 284 21.88 -10.33 14.16
N PRO A 285 20.77 -10.58 13.43
CA PRO A 285 19.44 -10.60 14.02
C PRO A 285 19.24 -11.86 14.87
N THR A 286 18.23 -11.79 15.74
CA THR A 286 17.71 -12.96 16.45
C THR A 286 16.85 -13.84 15.54
N ARG A 287 16.48 -15.04 16.00
CA ARG A 287 15.59 -15.96 15.30
C ARG A 287 14.81 -16.80 16.31
N ASN A 288 13.53 -17.04 16.08
CA ASN A 288 12.74 -17.95 16.93
C ASN A 288 12.76 -19.40 16.42
N HIS A 289 12.14 -20.31 17.16
CA HIS A 289 12.15 -21.75 16.81
C HIS A 289 11.35 -22.09 15.56
N LEU A 290 10.44 -21.22 15.11
CA LEU A 290 9.72 -21.38 13.83
C LEU A 290 10.60 -21.01 12.62
N GLY A 291 11.82 -20.50 12.84
CA GLY A 291 12.70 -20.02 11.80
C GLY A 291 12.40 -18.59 11.34
N ILE A 292 11.51 -17.88 12.03
CA ILE A 292 11.21 -16.47 11.76
C ILE A 292 12.40 -15.63 12.24
N ILE A 293 12.90 -14.77 11.36
CA ILE A 293 13.98 -13.84 11.69
C ILE A 293 13.41 -12.71 12.54
N GLY A 294 13.96 -12.58 13.74
CA GLY A 294 13.59 -11.55 14.71
C GLY A 294 14.42 -10.28 14.56
N PRO A 295 14.31 -9.37 15.53
CA PRO A 295 15.05 -8.12 15.48
C PRO A 295 16.53 -8.31 15.81
N ILE A 296 17.37 -7.41 15.30
CA ILE A 296 18.69 -7.10 15.85
C ILE A 296 18.51 -6.49 17.24
N SER A 297 19.32 -6.90 18.23
CA SER A 297 19.25 -6.31 19.58
C SER A 297 19.61 -4.83 19.59
N LEU A 298 18.96 -4.01 20.42
CA LEU A 298 19.29 -2.58 20.53
C LEU A 298 20.76 -2.34 20.88
N ASP A 299 21.37 -3.23 21.68
CA ASP A 299 22.77 -3.12 22.09
C ASP A 299 23.76 -3.27 20.92
N GLU A 300 23.35 -3.89 19.81
CA GLU A 300 24.17 -4.00 18.59
C GLU A 300 24.35 -2.64 17.89
N PHE A 301 23.45 -1.69 18.13
CA PHE A 301 23.52 -0.33 17.59
C PHE A 301 24.36 0.62 18.44
N ARG A 302 24.87 0.18 19.60
CA ARG A 302 25.76 1.00 20.42
C ARG A 302 27.10 1.22 19.71
N PRO A 303 27.67 2.44 19.75
CA PRO A 303 28.98 2.73 19.13
C PRO A 303 30.08 1.78 19.59
N GLU A 304 30.09 1.39 20.88
CA GLU A 304 31.07 0.45 21.44
C GLU A 304 30.91 -0.96 20.89
N SER A 305 29.68 -1.38 20.56
CA SER A 305 29.42 -2.68 19.94
C SER A 305 29.92 -2.70 18.50
N ILE A 306 29.63 -1.64 17.73
CA ILE A 306 30.10 -1.47 16.36
C ILE A 306 31.63 -1.43 16.32
N GLN A 307 32.27 -0.65 17.21
CA GLN A 307 33.73 -0.57 17.27
C GLN A 307 34.38 -1.93 17.56
N ARG A 308 33.82 -2.71 18.52
CA ARG A 308 34.32 -4.06 18.80
C ARG A 308 34.25 -4.97 17.56
N LYS A 309 33.18 -4.88 16.77
CA LYS A 309 33.04 -5.66 15.52
C LYS A 309 34.01 -5.19 14.43
N ILE A 310 34.28 -3.88 14.35
CA ILE A 310 35.28 -3.32 13.44
C ILE A 310 36.67 -3.87 13.77
N GLU A 311 37.07 -3.87 15.05
CA GLU A 311 38.38 -4.38 15.47
C GLU A 311 38.51 -5.91 15.35
N ALA A 312 37.41 -6.64 15.49
CA ALA A 312 37.38 -8.09 15.28
C ALA A 312 37.41 -8.49 13.79
N ASN A 313 37.06 -7.58 12.88
CA ASN A 313 37.05 -7.85 11.44
C ASN A 313 38.46 -7.66 10.84
N PRO A 314 39.04 -8.69 10.19
CA PRO A 314 40.43 -8.64 9.72
C PRO A 314 40.68 -7.56 8.67
N PHE A 315 39.68 -7.19 7.88
CA PHE A 315 39.78 -6.14 6.86
C PHE A 315 39.47 -4.76 7.45
N ALA A 316 38.41 -4.66 8.27
CA ALA A 316 37.98 -3.38 8.83
C ALA A 316 38.95 -2.84 9.90
N ARG A 317 39.67 -3.73 10.59
CA ARG A 317 40.68 -3.31 11.57
C ARG A 317 41.86 -2.58 10.91
N GLU A 318 42.15 -2.84 9.64
CA GLU A 318 43.26 -2.27 8.87
C GLU A 318 42.84 -1.03 8.05
N ALA A 319 41.53 -0.74 7.99
CA ALA A 319 41.01 0.42 7.28
C ALA A 319 41.49 1.74 7.92
N LYS A 320 41.93 2.68 7.08
CA LYS A 320 42.39 4.01 7.51
C LYS A 320 41.27 4.83 8.16
N HIS A 321 40.07 4.76 7.58
CA HIS A 321 38.89 5.45 8.09
C HIS A 321 38.01 4.47 8.84
N LYS A 322 37.98 4.61 10.17
CA LYS A 322 37.25 3.70 11.07
C LYS A 322 35.77 4.03 11.23
N ARG A 323 35.35 5.25 10.90
CA ARG A 323 33.95 5.66 10.97
C ARG A 323 33.18 5.04 9.80
N PRO A 324 32.15 4.20 10.04
CA PRO A 324 31.38 3.62 8.96
C PRO A 324 30.60 4.67 8.17
N ARG A 325 30.56 4.51 6.84
CA ARG A 325 29.92 5.48 5.93
C ARG A 325 28.42 5.35 5.88
N ILE A 326 27.91 4.12 6.02
CA ILE A 326 26.49 3.83 5.99
C ILE A 326 26.14 2.67 6.91
N LEU A 327 24.98 2.77 7.56
CA LEU A 327 24.30 1.65 8.20
C LEU A 327 23.07 1.31 7.36
N THR A 328 23.00 0.09 6.82
CA THR A 328 21.80 -0.40 6.13
C THR A 328 21.05 -1.43 6.96
N ILE A 329 19.76 -1.18 7.24
CA ILE A 329 18.87 -2.08 7.98
C ILE A 329 17.63 -2.38 7.14
N THR A 330 17.16 -3.63 7.16
CA THR A 330 15.90 -4.01 6.53
C THR A 330 14.72 -3.71 7.47
N GLN A 331 13.78 -2.88 7.01
CA GLN A 331 12.69 -2.32 7.83
C GLN A 331 11.34 -2.40 7.12
N SER A 332 10.34 -3.14 7.58
CA SER A 332 10.39 -4.20 8.56
C SER A 332 11.12 -5.43 8.02
N THR A 333 11.35 -6.42 8.88
CA THR A 333 11.70 -7.76 8.41
C THR A 333 10.58 -8.33 7.53
N TYR A 334 10.89 -9.35 6.75
CA TYR A 334 9.93 -9.98 5.85
C TYR A 334 8.64 -10.43 6.56
N ASP A 335 8.78 -11.02 7.75
CA ASP A 335 7.66 -11.52 8.55
C ASP A 335 6.93 -10.41 9.35
N GLY A 336 7.32 -9.14 9.19
CA GLY A 336 6.64 -7.98 9.74
C GLY A 336 7.20 -7.43 11.06
N VAL A 337 8.41 -7.82 11.49
CA VAL A 337 9.02 -7.19 12.67
C VAL A 337 9.59 -5.83 12.28
N ALA A 338 8.93 -4.76 12.72
CA ALA A 338 9.37 -3.39 12.54
C ALA A 338 10.23 -2.91 13.72
N TYR A 339 11.18 -2.02 13.45
CA TYR A 339 12.03 -1.38 14.46
C TYR A 339 11.56 0.04 14.76
N ASN A 340 11.76 0.48 16.00
CA ASN A 340 11.63 1.88 16.36
C ASN A 340 12.88 2.64 15.86
N VAL A 341 12.71 3.37 14.76
CA VAL A 341 13.78 4.09 14.07
C VAL A 341 14.34 5.20 14.94
N GLU A 342 13.53 5.84 15.78
CA GLU A 342 13.99 6.92 16.66
C GLU A 342 14.93 6.39 17.75
N MET A 343 14.62 5.23 18.33
CA MET A 343 15.54 4.57 19.28
C MET A 343 16.87 4.15 18.61
N ILE A 344 16.84 3.75 17.34
CA ILE A 344 18.07 3.46 16.56
C ILE A 344 18.90 4.74 16.39
N LYS A 345 18.28 5.84 15.97
CA LYS A 345 18.97 7.14 15.80
C LYS A 345 19.58 7.62 17.11
N GLU A 346 18.84 7.55 18.21
CA GLU A 346 19.32 7.94 19.55
C GLU A 346 20.49 7.09 20.01
N THR A 347 20.42 5.77 19.84
CA THR A 347 21.46 4.83 20.29
C THR A 347 22.75 4.96 19.46
N LEU A 348 22.63 5.17 18.14
CA LEU A 348 23.78 5.34 17.25
C LEU A 348 24.44 6.73 17.40
N GLY A 349 23.65 7.77 17.65
CA GLY A 349 24.09 9.15 17.55
C GLY A 349 24.73 9.44 16.19
N ASN A 350 25.99 9.89 16.20
CA ASN A 350 26.76 10.21 14.98
C ASN A 350 27.84 9.16 14.66
N ALA A 351 27.81 7.98 15.30
CA ALA A 351 28.83 6.94 15.11
C ALA A 351 28.91 6.42 13.67
N VAL A 352 27.79 6.45 12.95
CA VAL A 352 27.70 6.16 11.52
C VAL A 352 27.28 7.44 10.79
N GLU A 353 27.89 7.68 9.64
CA GLU A 353 27.64 8.88 8.85
C GLU A 353 26.23 8.89 8.29
N ASN A 354 25.85 7.97 7.41
CA ASN A 354 24.50 7.92 6.83
C ASN A 354 23.70 6.71 7.33
N LEU A 355 22.37 6.85 7.40
CA LEU A 355 21.46 5.74 7.72
C LEU A 355 20.62 5.41 6.49
N HIS A 356 20.49 4.12 6.18
CA HIS A 356 19.66 3.63 5.09
C HIS A 356 18.73 2.54 5.58
N PHE A 357 17.44 2.83 5.55
CA PHE A 357 16.39 1.88 5.88
C PHE A 357 15.85 1.31 4.58
N ASP A 358 16.09 0.02 4.34
CA ASP A 358 15.48 -0.70 3.22
C ASP A 358 14.03 -0.99 3.60
N GLU A 359 13.17 -0.03 3.27
CA GLU A 359 11.73 0.00 3.55
C GLU A 359 10.87 -0.61 2.44
N ALA A 360 11.45 -1.55 1.69
CA ALA A 360 10.78 -2.20 0.57
C ALA A 360 9.44 -2.87 0.95
N TRP A 361 9.32 -3.33 2.20
CA TRP A 361 8.12 -3.99 2.74
C TRP A 361 7.31 -3.11 3.70
N LEU A 362 7.60 -1.81 3.77
CA LEU A 362 6.93 -0.88 4.66
C LEU A 362 6.61 0.51 4.05
N PRO A 363 6.31 0.64 2.73
CA PRO A 363 6.12 1.95 2.11
C PRO A 363 4.85 2.69 2.60
N HIS A 364 3.92 1.97 3.23
CA HIS A 364 2.64 2.49 3.70
C HIS A 364 2.67 3.08 5.11
N ALA A 365 3.73 2.83 5.88
CA ALA A 365 3.75 3.14 7.31
C ALA A 365 3.64 4.64 7.64
N ALA A 366 4.17 5.51 6.78
CA ALA A 366 4.13 6.96 6.99
C ALA A 366 2.70 7.56 6.99
N PHE A 367 1.70 6.82 6.52
CA PHE A 367 0.34 7.31 6.29
C PHE A 367 -0.66 6.94 7.39
N HIS A 368 -0.22 6.29 8.47
CA HIS A 368 -1.10 5.86 9.54
C HIS A 368 -0.41 5.80 10.92
N ASP A 369 -1.06 6.35 11.95
CA ASP A 369 -0.48 6.51 13.31
C ASP A 369 -0.12 5.19 14.02
N TYR A 370 -0.72 4.08 13.58
CA TYR A 370 -0.35 2.73 14.02
C TYR A 370 1.16 2.46 13.91
N TYR A 371 1.83 3.08 12.93
CA TYR A 371 3.25 2.89 12.67
C TYR A 371 4.13 4.04 13.16
N VAL A 372 3.64 4.95 14.02
CA VAL A 372 4.46 6.04 14.60
C VAL A 372 5.79 5.48 15.15
N ASN A 373 6.89 6.12 14.75
CA ASN A 373 8.30 5.75 15.03
C ASN A 373 8.81 4.47 14.34
N MET A 374 7.96 3.73 13.61
CA MET A 374 8.31 2.45 12.97
C MET A 374 8.71 2.59 11.50
N HIS A 375 8.94 3.82 11.03
CA HIS A 375 9.39 4.16 9.67
C HIS A 375 10.42 5.30 9.74
N ALA A 376 11.30 5.38 8.75
CA ALA A 376 12.48 6.24 8.80
C ALA A 376 12.18 7.72 8.58
N ILE A 377 11.31 8.00 7.61
CA ILE A 377 10.95 9.34 7.14
C ILE A 377 9.43 9.48 7.18
N GLY A 378 8.93 10.62 7.67
CA GLY A 378 7.50 10.92 7.69
C GLY A 378 7.18 12.14 8.57
N PRO A 379 5.88 12.41 8.83
CA PRO A 379 5.48 13.59 9.60
C PRO A 379 6.06 13.57 11.02
N ASN A 380 6.47 14.75 11.50
CA ASN A 380 6.91 14.98 12.88
C ASN A 380 8.07 14.07 13.34
N ARG A 381 8.94 13.63 12.41
CA ARG A 381 10.16 12.87 12.72
C ARG A 381 11.32 13.83 13.02
N PRO A 382 12.08 13.63 14.10
CA PRO A 382 13.23 14.47 14.38
C PRO A 382 14.32 14.25 13.31
N ARG A 383 14.93 15.36 12.89
CA ARG A 383 16.10 15.34 12.01
C ARG A 383 17.33 14.94 12.80
N ARG A 384 18.29 14.31 12.12
CA ARG A 384 19.63 14.13 12.66
C ARG A 384 20.39 15.45 12.62
N LYS A 385 21.38 15.58 13.49
CA LYS A 385 22.30 16.73 13.46
C LYS A 385 23.22 16.68 12.24
N GLU A 386 23.68 15.49 11.88
CA GLU A 386 24.63 15.21 10.81
C GLU A 386 24.22 13.90 10.10
N GLY A 387 24.56 13.80 8.81
CA GLY A 387 24.37 12.63 7.99
C GLY A 387 22.94 12.41 7.50
N LEU A 388 22.83 11.95 6.25
CA LEU A 388 21.55 11.77 5.59
C LEU A 388 20.83 10.49 6.06
N ILE A 389 19.51 10.51 5.99
CA ILE A 389 18.66 9.32 6.14
C ILE A 389 18.07 9.00 4.77
N PHE A 390 18.23 7.75 4.35
CA PHE A 390 17.63 7.20 3.14
C PHE A 390 16.57 6.17 3.52
N ALA A 391 15.43 6.18 2.83
CA ALA A 391 14.47 5.09 2.87
C ALA A 391 14.18 4.65 1.43
N THR A 392 14.26 3.35 1.15
CA THR A 392 13.97 2.81 -0.18
C THR A 392 12.69 1.99 -0.16
N HIS A 393 11.76 2.29 -1.05
CA HIS A 393 10.44 1.66 -1.09
C HIS A 393 10.26 0.88 -2.39
N SER A 394 9.74 -0.35 -2.30
CA SER A 394 9.19 -1.05 -3.46
C SER A 394 7.72 -0.68 -3.57
N THR A 395 7.43 0.35 -4.35
CA THR A 395 6.06 0.83 -4.56
C THR A 395 5.14 -0.31 -5.02
N HIS A 396 5.64 -1.23 -5.85
CA HIS A 396 4.87 -2.38 -6.37
C HIS A 396 4.62 -3.52 -5.37
N LYS A 397 5.18 -3.49 -4.16
CA LYS A 397 4.97 -4.57 -3.18
C LYS A 397 3.74 -4.33 -2.31
N LEU A 398 3.67 -3.16 -1.68
CA LEU A 398 2.63 -2.84 -0.68
C LEU A 398 1.86 -1.56 -0.98
N LEU A 399 2.28 -0.79 -1.98
CA LEU A 399 1.46 0.26 -2.61
C LEU A 399 0.97 -0.23 -3.98
N ALA A 400 0.31 0.65 -4.73
CA ALA A 400 -0.24 0.36 -6.05
C ALA A 400 0.71 0.76 -7.19
N GLY A 401 1.87 0.11 -7.29
CA GLY A 401 2.84 0.32 -8.38
C GLY A 401 2.93 -0.88 -9.33
N ILE A 402 3.25 -0.65 -10.61
CA ILE A 402 3.59 -1.74 -11.54
C ILE A 402 4.95 -2.32 -11.14
N SER A 403 5.16 -3.63 -11.33
CA SER A 403 6.45 -4.27 -11.04
C SER A 403 7.64 -3.45 -11.57
N GLN A 404 8.73 -3.42 -10.79
CA GLN A 404 9.89 -2.53 -10.94
C GLN A 404 9.69 -1.08 -10.47
N ALA A 405 8.46 -0.60 -10.22
CA ALA A 405 8.24 0.69 -9.58
C ALA A 405 8.88 0.73 -8.18
N SER A 406 9.72 1.72 -7.95
CA SER A 406 10.45 1.94 -6.69
C SER A 406 10.67 3.43 -6.50
N GLN A 407 11.01 3.82 -5.27
CA GLN A 407 11.37 5.20 -4.95
C GLN A 407 12.46 5.24 -3.87
N ILE A 408 13.23 6.32 -3.87
CA ILE A 408 14.23 6.64 -2.85
C ILE A 408 13.78 7.92 -2.17
N LEU A 409 13.51 7.84 -0.87
CA LEU A 409 13.26 9.00 -0.03
C LEU A 409 14.57 9.41 0.65
N VAL A 410 14.82 10.71 0.69
CA VAL A 410 15.98 11.29 1.39
C VAL A 410 15.49 12.32 2.38
N GLN A 411 15.96 12.20 3.62
CA GLN A 411 15.85 13.24 4.64
C GLN A 411 17.23 13.79 4.96
N GLU A 412 17.37 15.09 4.77
CA GLU A 412 18.55 15.87 5.10
C GLU A 412 18.68 16.06 6.61
N SER A 413 19.91 16.26 7.06
CA SER A 413 20.19 16.59 8.45
C SER A 413 20.17 18.11 8.65
N ASP A 414 20.37 18.55 9.90
CA ASP A 414 20.48 19.97 10.22
C ASP A 414 21.70 20.62 9.54
N LYS A 415 22.79 19.86 9.35
CA LYS A 415 24.06 20.37 8.78
C LYS A 415 24.33 19.91 7.35
N ASP A 416 24.00 18.68 7.03
CA ASP A 416 24.37 18.04 5.77
C ASP A 416 23.18 18.01 4.81
N LYS A 417 23.43 18.47 3.59
CA LYS A 417 22.48 18.53 2.47
C LYS A 417 22.81 17.48 1.44
N LEU A 418 21.80 17.02 0.70
CA LEU A 418 22.04 16.07 -0.38
C LEU A 418 22.81 16.78 -1.51
N ASP A 419 24.01 16.31 -1.82
CA ASP A 419 24.67 16.68 -3.08
C ASP A 419 23.92 16.01 -4.23
N ARG A 420 23.01 16.77 -4.84
CA ARG A 420 22.15 16.28 -5.92
C ARG A 420 22.95 15.91 -7.17
N HIS A 421 24.08 16.56 -7.43
CA HIS A 421 24.89 16.23 -8.61
C HIS A 421 25.59 14.89 -8.41
N LEU A 422 26.25 14.70 -7.27
CA LEU A 422 26.90 13.43 -6.94
C LEU A 422 25.88 12.28 -6.89
N PHE A 423 24.71 12.51 -6.27
CA PHE A 423 23.65 11.51 -6.22
C PHE A 423 23.11 11.18 -7.61
N ASN A 424 22.93 12.18 -8.48
CA ASN A 424 22.41 11.95 -9.83
C ASN A 424 23.38 11.14 -10.70
N GLU A 425 24.70 11.28 -10.52
CA GLU A 425 25.67 10.40 -11.19
C GLU A 425 25.46 8.93 -10.81
N ALA A 426 25.31 8.63 -9.52
CA ALA A 426 25.00 7.27 -9.07
C ALA A 426 23.62 6.79 -9.53
N TYR A 427 22.65 7.70 -9.65
CA TYR A 427 21.32 7.41 -10.20
C TYR A 427 21.40 7.04 -11.69
N MET A 428 22.11 7.82 -12.51
CA MET A 428 22.28 7.58 -13.94
C MET A 428 23.07 6.29 -14.23
N MET A 429 24.05 5.93 -13.38
CA MET A 429 24.79 4.67 -13.50
C MET A 429 23.90 3.41 -13.47
N HIS A 430 22.70 3.52 -12.90
CA HIS A 430 21.79 2.38 -12.74
C HIS A 430 20.42 2.55 -13.41
N THR A 431 20.19 3.67 -14.08
CA THR A 431 18.92 3.96 -14.77
C THR A 431 19.12 3.78 -16.28
N SER A 432 18.18 3.10 -16.92
CA SER A 432 18.15 3.03 -18.39
C SER A 432 17.96 4.43 -18.96
N THR A 433 18.69 4.78 -20.03
CA THR A 433 18.48 6.02 -20.80
C THR A 433 17.13 6.04 -21.54
N SER A 434 16.41 4.92 -21.55
CA SER A 434 15.04 4.79 -22.04
C SER A 434 14.19 4.13 -20.94
N PRO A 435 13.76 4.89 -19.92
CA PRO A 435 12.91 4.37 -18.85
C PRO A 435 11.49 4.12 -19.38
N GLN A 436 10.77 3.16 -18.79
CA GLN A 436 9.37 2.90 -19.16
C GLN A 436 8.44 3.88 -18.42
N TYR A 437 7.77 4.76 -19.17
CA TYR A 437 6.99 5.88 -18.62
C TYR A 437 5.75 5.40 -17.85
N ALA A 438 5.19 4.24 -18.21
CA ALA A 438 4.12 3.61 -17.44
C ALA A 438 4.54 3.29 -15.98
N ILE A 439 5.81 2.95 -15.75
CA ILE A 439 6.34 2.69 -14.40
C ILE A 439 6.42 4.00 -13.62
N ILE A 440 6.90 5.09 -14.25
CA ILE A 440 6.97 6.43 -13.66
C ILE A 440 5.57 6.92 -13.27
N ALA A 441 4.60 6.79 -14.18
CA ALA A 441 3.20 7.13 -13.92
C ALA A 441 2.63 6.30 -12.76
N SER A 442 2.98 5.02 -12.64
CA SER A 442 2.54 4.20 -11.51
C SER A 442 3.14 4.66 -10.17
N CYS A 443 4.38 5.18 -10.14
CA CYS A 443 4.93 5.81 -8.94
C CYS A 443 4.19 7.10 -8.56
N ASP A 444 3.91 7.94 -9.55
CA ASP A 444 3.19 9.21 -9.37
C ASP A 444 1.76 8.98 -8.84
N VAL A 445 1.02 8.06 -9.47
CA VAL A 445 -0.32 7.65 -9.04
C VAL A 445 -0.29 6.98 -7.67
N ALA A 446 0.67 6.10 -7.39
CA ALA A 446 0.78 5.46 -6.09
C ALA A 446 1.04 6.48 -4.96
N ALA A 447 1.82 7.52 -5.21
CA ALA A 447 1.99 8.61 -4.25
C ALA A 447 0.67 9.37 -4.04
N ALA A 448 -0.01 9.76 -5.12
CA ALA A 448 -1.30 10.47 -5.04
C ALA A 448 -2.38 9.66 -4.30
N MET A 449 -2.45 8.34 -4.49
CA MET A 449 -3.36 7.45 -3.75
C MET A 449 -3.11 7.45 -2.24
N MET A 450 -1.87 7.71 -1.83
CA MET A 450 -1.49 7.74 -0.42
C MET A 450 -1.64 9.13 0.22
N GLU A 451 -1.99 10.15 -0.56
CA GLU A 451 -2.25 11.48 -0.01
C GLU A 451 -3.43 11.42 0.99
N PRO A 452 -3.28 11.95 2.21
CA PRO A 452 -4.38 12.01 3.17
C PRO A 452 -5.58 12.79 2.63
N PRO A 453 -6.83 12.36 2.92
CA PRO A 453 -7.19 11.30 3.86
C PRO A 453 -7.22 9.88 3.25
N GLY A 454 -7.19 9.75 1.92
CA GLY A 454 -7.34 8.47 1.21
C GLY A 454 -6.29 7.43 1.59
N GLY A 455 -5.02 7.82 1.65
CA GLY A 455 -3.94 6.93 2.08
C GLY A 455 -4.13 6.36 3.48
N THR A 456 -4.58 7.19 4.44
CA THR A 456 -4.86 6.75 5.81
C THR A 456 -5.98 5.70 5.83
N ALA A 457 -7.05 5.93 5.08
CA ALA A 457 -8.15 4.97 4.98
C ALA A 457 -7.73 3.63 4.35
N LEU A 458 -6.92 3.65 3.28
CA LEU A 458 -6.41 2.43 2.64
C LEU A 458 -5.55 1.59 3.58
N VAL A 459 -4.70 2.23 4.40
CA VAL A 459 -3.89 1.52 5.39
C VAL A 459 -4.76 0.97 6.52
N GLN A 460 -5.73 1.77 7.00
CA GLN A 460 -6.66 1.34 8.05
C GLN A 460 -7.49 0.13 7.61
N GLU A 461 -7.96 0.12 6.36
CA GLU A 461 -8.69 -1.01 5.78
C GLU A 461 -7.83 -2.27 5.74
N SER A 462 -6.58 -2.18 5.27
CA SER A 462 -5.68 -3.35 5.28
C SER A 462 -5.44 -3.91 6.70
N ILE A 463 -5.26 -3.04 7.70
CA ILE A 463 -5.13 -3.46 9.10
C ILE A 463 -6.42 -4.15 9.57
N MET A 464 -7.58 -3.58 9.26
CA MET A 464 -8.88 -4.14 9.63
C MET A 464 -9.08 -5.54 9.01
N GLU A 465 -8.81 -5.71 7.71
CA GLU A 465 -8.91 -7.00 7.02
C GLU A 465 -7.97 -8.05 7.62
N ALA A 466 -6.75 -7.66 7.97
CA ALA A 466 -5.78 -8.56 8.61
C ALA A 466 -6.25 -9.01 10.00
N LEU A 467 -6.86 -8.12 10.78
CA LEU A 467 -7.40 -8.45 12.10
C LEU A 467 -8.66 -9.31 12.00
N ASP A 468 -9.54 -9.03 11.06
CA ASP A 468 -10.75 -9.83 10.83
C ASP A 468 -10.41 -11.26 10.42
N PHE A 469 -9.41 -11.43 9.55
CA PHE A 469 -8.85 -12.76 9.27
C PHE A 469 -8.34 -13.45 10.54
N ARG A 470 -7.54 -12.75 11.36
CA ARG A 470 -6.99 -13.32 12.61
C ARG A 470 -8.08 -13.68 13.62
N ARG A 471 -9.13 -12.88 13.72
CA ARG A 471 -10.32 -13.15 14.56
C ARG A 471 -11.06 -14.37 14.04
N ALA A 472 -11.30 -14.46 12.73
CA ALA A 472 -11.97 -15.60 12.11
C ALA A 472 -11.21 -16.91 12.38
N MET A 473 -9.88 -16.89 12.21
CA MET A 473 -9.02 -18.05 12.51
C MET A 473 -9.14 -18.50 13.97
N ARG A 474 -9.22 -17.57 14.93
CA ARG A 474 -9.40 -17.88 16.36
C ARG A 474 -10.80 -18.33 16.72
N LYS A 475 -11.81 -17.75 16.09
CA LYS A 475 -13.21 -18.18 16.26
C LYS A 475 -13.34 -19.65 15.86
N ILE A 476 -12.81 -20.02 14.69
CA ILE A 476 -12.83 -21.40 14.21
C ILE A 476 -12.02 -22.33 15.11
N ASP A 477 -10.83 -21.90 15.58
CA ASP A 477 -10.03 -22.65 16.58
C ASP A 477 -10.88 -22.95 17.84
N SER A 478 -11.63 -21.96 18.34
CA SER A 478 -12.48 -22.11 19.52
C SER A 478 -13.68 -23.03 19.29
N GLU A 479 -14.25 -23.06 18.08
CA GLU A 479 -15.35 -23.94 17.69
C GLU A 479 -14.90 -25.41 17.56
N TRP A 480 -13.67 -25.65 17.07
CA TRP A 480 -13.05 -26.98 17.06
C TRP A 480 -12.64 -27.46 18.47
N GLY A 481 -12.36 -26.53 19.38
CA GLY A 481 -12.11 -26.79 20.78
C GLY A 481 -10.80 -27.55 21.04
N LYS A 482 -10.89 -28.88 21.16
CA LYS A 482 -9.72 -29.75 21.41
C LYS A 482 -9.12 -30.35 20.14
N ASP A 483 -9.84 -30.27 19.03
CA ASP A 483 -9.33 -30.77 17.76
C ASP A 483 -8.29 -29.82 17.16
N TRP A 484 -7.50 -30.31 16.21
CA TRP A 484 -6.43 -29.51 15.61
C TRP A 484 -6.99 -28.46 14.67
N TRP A 485 -6.40 -27.27 14.73
CA TRP A 485 -6.62 -26.18 13.79
C TRP A 485 -5.33 -25.36 13.63
N PHE A 486 -5.30 -24.52 12.60
CA PHE A 486 -4.18 -23.62 12.32
C PHE A 486 -4.19 -22.42 13.26
N LYS A 487 -3.00 -21.95 13.63
CA LYS A 487 -2.85 -20.74 14.46
C LYS A 487 -2.27 -19.60 13.65
N VAL A 488 -2.51 -18.36 14.05
CA VAL A 488 -1.85 -17.21 13.45
C VAL A 488 -0.89 -16.61 14.46
N TRP A 489 0.38 -16.48 14.06
CA TRP A 489 1.44 -15.88 14.86
C TRP A 489 1.13 -14.41 15.15
N GLY A 490 1.14 -14.04 16.43
CA GLY A 490 0.76 -12.71 16.90
C GLY A 490 0.45 -12.70 18.39
N PRO A 491 0.06 -11.53 18.94
CA PRO A 491 -0.23 -11.35 20.36
C PRO A 491 -1.38 -12.23 20.83
N GLU A 492 -1.37 -12.69 22.09
CA GLU A 492 -2.40 -13.63 22.59
C GLU A 492 -3.81 -13.02 22.62
N ARG A 493 -3.93 -11.70 22.76
CA ARG A 493 -5.20 -10.98 22.79
C ARG A 493 -5.33 -10.11 21.55
N LEU A 494 -6.55 -10.03 21.02
CA LEU A 494 -6.93 -9.13 19.94
C LEU A 494 -8.11 -8.30 20.43
N ALA A 495 -8.21 -7.05 19.97
CA ALA A 495 -9.41 -6.26 20.14
C ALA A 495 -10.62 -7.00 19.52
N PRO A 496 -11.81 -6.96 20.13
CA PRO A 496 -12.98 -7.67 19.62
C PRO A 496 -13.43 -7.17 18.25
N GLU A 497 -13.32 -5.86 18.01
CA GLU A 497 -13.71 -5.19 16.75
C GLU A 497 -12.71 -4.08 16.39
N GLY A 498 -12.78 -3.60 15.13
CA GLY A 498 -11.96 -2.50 14.62
C GLY A 498 -10.46 -2.81 14.56
N ILE A 499 -9.62 -1.77 14.55
CA ILE A 499 -8.16 -1.90 14.42
C ILE A 499 -7.41 -2.15 15.75
N GLY A 500 -8.10 -2.05 16.88
CA GLY A 500 -7.49 -2.20 18.21
C GLY A 500 -6.40 -1.16 18.50
N SER A 501 -5.55 -1.45 19.50
CA SER A 501 -4.41 -0.60 19.86
C SER A 501 -3.10 -1.16 19.31
N ARG A 502 -2.22 -0.28 18.82
CA ARG A 502 -0.85 -0.65 18.44
C ARG A 502 -0.04 -1.26 19.59
N GLU A 503 -0.38 -0.92 20.84
CA GLU A 503 0.33 -1.40 22.04
C GLU A 503 0.20 -2.91 22.25
N ASP A 504 -0.83 -3.53 21.67
CA ASP A 504 -1.02 -4.98 21.65
C ASP A 504 -0.03 -5.67 20.71
N TRP A 505 0.57 -4.93 19.77
CA TRP A 505 1.48 -5.43 18.75
C TRP A 505 2.96 -5.15 19.03
N ILE A 506 3.25 -4.40 20.10
CA ILE A 506 4.62 -4.17 20.57
C ILE A 506 5.17 -5.46 21.18
N LEU A 507 6.35 -5.89 20.75
CA LEU A 507 7.01 -7.08 21.28
C LEU A 507 7.60 -6.74 22.65
N ARG A 508 7.04 -7.30 23.72
CA ARG A 508 7.51 -7.07 25.09
C ARG A 508 8.47 -8.16 25.53
N SER A 509 9.35 -7.82 26.48
CA SER A 509 10.34 -8.76 26.98
C SER A 509 9.68 -10.04 27.52
N ASN A 510 10.20 -11.20 27.09
CA ASN A 510 9.81 -12.54 27.54
C ASN A 510 8.35 -12.94 27.28
N GLU A 511 7.62 -12.26 26.38
CA GLU A 511 6.34 -12.77 25.93
C GLU A 511 6.52 -14.03 25.09
N LYS A 512 5.69 -15.05 25.37
CA LYS A 512 5.87 -16.37 24.78
C LYS A 512 5.50 -16.45 23.31
N TRP A 513 4.59 -15.58 22.85
CA TRP A 513 4.00 -15.67 21.52
C TRP A 513 5.00 -15.35 20.40
N HIS A 514 5.97 -14.45 20.63
CA HIS A 514 6.96 -14.07 19.60
C HIS A 514 8.20 -14.98 19.61
N GLY A 515 8.61 -15.49 20.78
CA GLY A 515 9.69 -16.48 20.90
C GLY A 515 11.11 -15.91 20.72
N PHE A 516 11.31 -14.61 20.97
CA PHE A 516 12.62 -13.94 20.84
C PHE A 516 13.32 -13.67 22.18
N GLY A 517 12.70 -14.04 23.31
CA GLY A 517 13.29 -13.87 24.64
C GLY A 517 13.28 -12.42 25.13
N ASN A 518 14.41 -11.95 25.65
CA ASN A 518 14.55 -10.62 26.22
C ASN A 518 14.68 -9.56 25.12
N LEU A 519 13.69 -8.66 25.03
CA LEU A 519 13.66 -7.55 24.09
C LEU A 519 13.53 -6.23 24.84
N VAL A 520 14.04 -5.15 24.26
CA VAL A 520 13.86 -3.80 24.80
C VAL A 520 12.43 -3.34 24.52
N THR A 521 11.72 -2.93 25.57
CA THR A 521 10.34 -2.44 25.47
C THR A 521 10.22 -1.27 24.50
N GLY A 522 9.22 -1.30 23.62
CA GLY A 522 8.95 -0.22 22.65
C GLY A 522 9.88 -0.18 21.44
N PHE A 523 10.88 -1.08 21.39
CA PHE A 523 11.84 -1.11 20.30
C PHE A 523 11.32 -1.83 19.05
N ASN A 524 10.43 -2.81 19.20
CA ASN A 524 9.92 -3.59 18.08
C ASN A 524 8.41 -3.74 18.10
N MET A 525 7.82 -3.80 16.91
CA MET A 525 6.40 -4.03 16.68
C MET A 525 6.23 -5.15 15.64
N LEU A 526 5.23 -6.01 15.81
CA LEU A 526 4.76 -6.87 14.74
C LEU A 526 3.73 -6.11 13.91
N ASP A 527 3.97 -5.98 12.62
CA ASP A 527 3.03 -5.41 11.68
C ASP A 527 1.77 -6.32 11.54
N PRO A 528 0.55 -5.83 11.90
CA PRO A 528 -0.67 -6.64 11.85
C PRO A 528 -0.96 -7.23 10.47
N ILE A 529 -0.62 -6.49 9.41
CA ILE A 529 -0.90 -6.87 8.02
C ILE A 529 0.00 -8.00 7.51
N LYS A 530 0.99 -8.41 8.30
CA LYS A 530 1.91 -9.51 8.01
C LYS A 530 1.51 -10.73 8.85
N ALA A 531 0.72 -11.62 8.27
CA ALA A 531 0.13 -12.76 8.97
C ALA A 531 0.89 -14.06 8.67
N THR A 532 1.56 -14.60 9.68
CA THR A 532 2.18 -15.93 9.60
C THR A 532 1.24 -16.96 10.19
N VAL A 533 0.74 -17.88 9.36
CA VAL A 533 -0.07 -19.03 9.80
C VAL A 533 0.86 -20.16 10.20
N ILE A 534 0.59 -20.80 11.33
CA ILE A 534 1.35 -21.89 11.94
C ILE A 534 0.51 -23.16 11.82
N THR A 535 1.12 -24.21 11.25
CA THR A 535 0.51 -25.53 11.14
C THR A 535 0.84 -26.39 12.37
N PRO A 536 0.00 -27.39 12.71
CA PRO A 536 0.29 -28.30 13.82
C PRO A 536 1.64 -29.00 13.63
N GLY A 537 2.41 -29.16 14.70
CA GLY A 537 3.63 -29.97 14.70
C GLY A 537 4.82 -29.34 15.40
N LEU A 538 5.00 -28.03 15.27
CA LEU A 538 6.05 -27.27 15.96
C LEU A 538 5.45 -26.03 16.62
N ASP A 539 5.65 -25.88 17.93
CA ASP A 539 5.23 -24.68 18.64
C ASP A 539 6.34 -23.60 18.69
N VAL A 540 5.97 -22.37 19.07
CA VAL A 540 6.92 -21.23 19.21
C VAL A 540 8.00 -21.51 20.27
N SER A 541 7.73 -22.39 21.24
CA SER A 541 8.71 -22.81 22.25
C SER A 541 9.77 -23.77 21.71
N GLY A 542 9.61 -24.24 20.47
CA GLY A 542 10.53 -25.16 19.80
C GLY A 542 10.28 -26.62 20.11
N ARG A 543 9.14 -26.97 20.71
CA ARG A 543 8.77 -28.37 20.97
C ARG A 543 8.01 -28.95 19.79
N PHE A 544 8.47 -30.10 19.34
CA PHE A 544 7.75 -30.91 18.38
C PHE A 544 6.61 -31.67 19.07
N ALA A 545 5.43 -31.63 18.46
CA ALA A 545 4.33 -32.51 18.81
C ALA A 545 4.59 -33.94 18.28
N LYS A 546 3.84 -34.92 18.79
CA LYS A 546 3.92 -36.32 18.33
C LYS A 546 3.52 -36.49 16.87
N THR A 547 2.60 -35.64 16.41
CA THR A 547 2.09 -35.56 15.03
C THR A 547 2.21 -34.13 14.55
N GLY A 548 2.26 -33.94 13.23
CA GLY A 548 2.36 -32.61 12.63
C GLY A 548 2.04 -32.62 11.14
N ILE A 549 1.71 -31.44 10.63
CA ILE A 549 1.37 -31.18 9.24
C ILE A 549 2.40 -30.18 8.73
N PRO A 550 3.43 -30.64 7.98
CA PRO A 550 4.38 -29.73 7.36
C PRO A 550 3.69 -28.70 6.46
N ALA A 551 4.09 -27.43 6.57
CA ALA A 551 3.46 -26.35 5.82
C ALA A 551 3.59 -26.53 4.30
N SER A 552 4.62 -27.24 3.83
CA SER A 552 4.81 -27.57 2.42
C SER A 552 3.70 -28.44 1.81
N ILE A 553 3.06 -29.29 2.62
CA ILE A 553 1.91 -30.10 2.17
C ILE A 553 0.70 -29.19 1.98
N LEU A 554 0.43 -28.36 2.99
CA LEU A 554 -0.68 -27.42 2.96
C LEU A 554 -0.54 -26.42 1.81
N THR A 555 0.63 -25.81 1.61
CA THR A 555 0.80 -24.81 0.56
C THR A 555 0.75 -25.42 -0.85
N ARG A 556 1.09 -26.71 -1.00
CA ARG A 556 0.83 -27.44 -2.24
C ARG A 556 -0.66 -27.63 -2.50
N TYR A 557 -1.42 -28.03 -1.48
CA TYR A 557 -2.88 -28.14 -1.58
C TYR A 557 -3.52 -26.79 -1.93
N LEU A 558 -3.12 -25.72 -1.24
CA LEU A 558 -3.61 -24.38 -1.51
C LEU A 558 -3.32 -23.93 -2.95
N ALA A 559 -2.14 -24.25 -3.49
CA ALA A 559 -1.79 -23.90 -4.86
C ALA A 559 -2.71 -24.55 -5.91
N GLU A 560 -3.04 -25.84 -5.75
CA GLU A 560 -3.99 -26.53 -6.66
C GLU A 560 -5.43 -26.01 -6.49
N HIS A 561 -5.74 -25.36 -5.37
CA HIS A 561 -7.02 -24.69 -5.11
C HIS A 561 -6.99 -23.18 -5.41
N GLY A 562 -6.01 -22.72 -6.19
CA GLY A 562 -5.93 -21.34 -6.66
C GLY A 562 -5.44 -20.31 -5.62
N VAL A 563 -4.86 -20.78 -4.51
CA VAL A 563 -4.32 -19.92 -3.44
C VAL A 563 -2.80 -20.03 -3.40
N ILE A 564 -2.13 -19.01 -3.90
CA ILE A 564 -0.66 -18.92 -3.90
C ILE A 564 -0.17 -18.22 -2.63
N VAL A 565 0.81 -18.86 -1.98
CA VAL A 565 1.40 -18.39 -0.74
C VAL A 565 2.80 -17.85 -1.00
N GLU A 566 3.10 -16.72 -0.37
CA GLU A 566 4.29 -15.91 -0.61
C GLU A 566 5.58 -16.56 -0.05
N LYS A 567 5.55 -17.03 1.21
CA LYS A 567 6.67 -17.73 1.85
C LYS A 567 6.18 -18.94 2.63
N THR A 568 6.89 -20.06 2.50
CA THR A 568 6.63 -21.29 3.24
C THR A 568 7.85 -21.67 4.08
N GLY A 569 7.67 -21.80 5.39
CA GLY A 569 8.62 -22.38 6.33
C GLY A 569 8.36 -23.87 6.57
N LEU A 570 8.89 -24.42 7.66
CA LEU A 570 8.69 -25.83 8.00
C LEU A 570 7.26 -26.12 8.49
N TYR A 571 6.79 -25.34 9.47
CA TYR A 571 5.47 -25.44 10.09
C TYR A 571 4.75 -24.09 10.10
N SER A 572 5.11 -23.23 9.16
CA SER A 572 4.45 -21.95 9.00
C SER A 572 4.45 -21.51 7.55
N PHE A 573 3.53 -20.64 7.20
CA PHE A 573 3.52 -19.96 5.93
C PHE A 573 3.00 -18.54 6.10
N PHE A 574 3.35 -17.67 5.16
CA PHE A 574 3.20 -16.23 5.28
C PHE A 574 2.16 -15.70 4.31
N ILE A 575 1.30 -14.81 4.80
CA ILE A 575 0.29 -14.09 4.05
C ILE A 575 0.46 -12.61 4.33
N MET A 576 0.29 -11.80 3.29
CA MET A 576 0.41 -10.36 3.37
C MET A 576 -0.91 -9.70 2.96
N PHE A 577 -1.43 -8.83 3.82
CA PHE A 577 -2.59 -8.00 3.57
C PHE A 577 -2.11 -6.69 2.95
N THR A 578 -2.22 -6.57 1.62
CA THR A 578 -1.89 -5.32 0.91
C THR A 578 -3.11 -4.40 0.87
N ILE A 579 -2.92 -3.14 0.49
CA ILE A 579 -4.03 -2.19 0.26
C ILE A 579 -5.01 -2.65 -0.85
N GLY A 580 -4.66 -3.68 -1.63
CA GLY A 580 -5.51 -4.27 -2.66
C GLY A 580 -6.21 -5.56 -2.23
N ILE A 581 -6.04 -6.03 -0.98
CA ILE A 581 -6.72 -7.22 -0.48
C ILE A 581 -8.20 -6.90 -0.19
N THR A 582 -9.07 -7.90 -0.33
CA THR A 582 -10.51 -7.74 -0.10
C THR A 582 -11.04 -8.84 0.82
N LYS A 583 -12.18 -8.58 1.47
CA LYS A 583 -12.90 -9.57 2.29
C LYS A 583 -13.10 -10.91 1.59
N GLY A 584 -13.39 -10.89 0.28
CA GLY A 584 -13.58 -12.11 -0.51
C GLY A 584 -12.33 -13.00 -0.57
N ARG A 585 -11.12 -12.42 -0.59
CA ARG A 585 -9.87 -13.18 -0.74
C ARG A 585 -9.53 -13.98 0.51
N TRP A 586 -9.53 -13.38 1.70
CA TRP A 586 -9.15 -14.10 2.92
C TRP A 586 -10.26 -15.06 3.38
N ASN A 587 -11.54 -14.77 3.15
CA ASN A 587 -12.62 -15.73 3.40
C ASN A 587 -12.45 -16.99 2.54
N THR A 588 -12.05 -16.84 1.27
CA THR A 588 -11.74 -17.97 0.39
C THR A 588 -10.58 -18.81 0.93
N LEU A 589 -9.52 -18.16 1.45
CA LEU A 589 -8.42 -18.87 2.11
C LEU A 589 -8.90 -19.65 3.35
N VAL A 590 -9.69 -19.03 4.23
CA VAL A 590 -10.21 -19.71 5.43
C VAL A 590 -11.06 -20.92 5.04
N ALA A 591 -11.90 -20.80 4.01
CA ALA A 591 -12.65 -21.93 3.45
C ALA A 591 -11.73 -23.03 2.91
N ALA A 592 -10.67 -22.68 2.18
CA ALA A 592 -9.69 -23.66 1.68
C ALA A 592 -8.92 -24.36 2.83
N LEU A 593 -8.61 -23.66 3.92
CA LEU A 593 -8.04 -24.26 5.13
C LEU A 593 -9.00 -25.25 5.80
N GLN A 594 -10.30 -24.93 5.81
CA GLN A 594 -11.32 -25.83 6.35
C GLN A 594 -11.47 -27.09 5.48
N GLN A 595 -11.50 -26.93 4.15
CA GLN A 595 -11.52 -28.05 3.21
C GLN A 595 -10.29 -28.94 3.36
N PHE A 596 -9.10 -28.33 3.48
CA PHE A 596 -7.87 -29.09 3.75
C PHE A 596 -7.98 -29.91 5.03
N LYS A 597 -8.49 -29.32 6.13
CA LYS A 597 -8.69 -30.06 7.38
C LYS A 597 -9.63 -31.24 7.19
N ASP A 598 -10.79 -31.02 6.57
CA ASP A 598 -11.77 -32.07 6.31
C ASP A 598 -11.20 -33.22 5.48
N ASP A 599 -10.43 -32.90 4.43
CA ASP A 599 -9.81 -33.89 3.55
C ASP A 599 -8.65 -34.63 4.22
N TYR A 600 -7.87 -33.92 5.05
CA TYR A 600 -6.81 -34.49 5.87
C TYR A 600 -7.38 -35.47 6.91
N ASP A 601 -8.44 -35.08 7.62
CA ASP A 601 -9.08 -35.91 8.66
C ASP A 601 -9.78 -37.14 8.07
N LYS A 602 -10.37 -37.01 6.88
CA LYS A 602 -10.94 -38.15 6.12
C LYS A 602 -9.86 -39.02 5.47
N ASN A 603 -8.58 -38.61 5.54
CA ASN A 603 -7.46 -39.25 4.85
C ASN A 603 -7.78 -39.49 3.36
N GLN A 604 -8.25 -38.44 2.67
CA GLN A 604 -8.64 -38.53 1.27
C GLN A 604 -7.46 -38.96 0.39
N PRO A 605 -7.68 -39.78 -0.65
CA PRO A 605 -6.63 -40.16 -1.58
C PRO A 605 -6.01 -38.95 -2.29
N MET A 606 -4.68 -38.93 -2.42
CA MET A 606 -3.95 -37.80 -3.00
C MET A 606 -4.37 -37.48 -4.44
N TRP A 607 -4.70 -38.48 -5.27
CA TRP A 607 -5.15 -38.24 -6.64
C TRP A 607 -6.45 -37.44 -6.74
N ARG A 608 -7.24 -37.39 -5.65
CA ARG A 608 -8.48 -36.63 -5.57
C ARG A 608 -8.26 -35.17 -5.17
N ILE A 609 -7.36 -34.95 -4.21
CA ILE A 609 -7.15 -33.63 -3.57
C ILE A 609 -5.92 -32.89 -4.09
N LEU A 610 -4.99 -33.62 -4.72
CA LEU A 610 -3.74 -33.15 -5.32
C LEU A 610 -3.50 -33.82 -6.68
N PRO A 611 -4.45 -33.72 -7.64
CA PRO A 611 -4.34 -34.37 -8.94
C PRO A 611 -3.11 -33.93 -9.74
N GLU A 612 -2.74 -32.64 -9.73
CA GLU A 612 -1.60 -32.15 -10.50
C GLU A 612 -0.29 -32.70 -9.94
N PHE A 613 -0.15 -32.74 -8.61
CA PHE A 613 1.00 -33.37 -7.97
C PHE A 613 1.11 -34.85 -8.31
N CYS A 614 0.00 -35.60 -8.34
CA CYS A 614 0.01 -37.02 -8.70
C CYS A 614 0.38 -37.24 -10.17
N GLN A 615 -0.05 -36.36 -11.08
CA GLN A 615 0.37 -36.42 -12.49
C GLN A 615 1.88 -36.25 -12.66
N HIS A 616 2.49 -35.32 -11.91
CA HIS A 616 3.94 -35.11 -11.92
C HIS A 616 4.71 -36.22 -11.19
N PHE A 617 4.09 -36.84 -10.19
CA PHE A 617 4.68 -37.88 -9.36
C PHE A 617 3.75 -39.11 -9.24
N PRO A 618 3.61 -39.94 -10.29
CA PRO A 618 2.63 -41.04 -10.35
C PRO A 618 2.73 -42.08 -9.22
N ARG A 619 3.87 -42.13 -8.51
CA ARG A 619 4.04 -43.01 -7.34
C ARG A 619 3.07 -42.71 -6.19
N TYR A 620 2.47 -41.52 -6.15
CA TYR A 620 1.52 -41.07 -5.12
C TYR A 620 0.04 -41.24 -5.53
N GLU A 621 -0.23 -41.81 -6.70
CA GLU A 621 -1.60 -42.07 -7.18
C GLU A 621 -2.23 -43.31 -6.53
N ARG A 622 -1.41 -44.25 -6.03
CA ARG A 622 -1.83 -45.56 -5.54
C ARG A 622 -2.08 -45.63 -4.05
#